data_AF-A0A926QX80-F1
#
_entry.id   AF-A0A926QX80-F1
#
_cell.length_a   1.000
_cell.length_b   1.000
_cell.length_c   1.000
_cell.angle_alpha   90.00
_cell.angle_beta   90.00
_cell.angle_gamma   90.00
#
_symmetry.space_group_name_H-M   'P 1'
#
loop_
_entity.id
_entity.type
_entity.pdbx_description
1 polymer ?
#
loop_
_entity_poly.entity_id
_entity_poly.type
_entity_poly.pdbx_seq_one_letter_code
_entity_poly.pdbx_strand_id
1 'polypeptide(L)'
;MTTDTIAPAQPRSWTFLDKESGDPLSFTCMPGCVIRHDIVDADQKKHPDDIMCWTRPNGAPRLPVDSRGFPEDVSVLSAHIEVKPLATSMADRLPHVNLEIVEDQHIVGLDPDSLAMVIDVLARQLDALRRTRADLVRLRAEHLGQLAPEGVRR
;
A
#
# COMPACT_ATOMS: atom_id res chain seq x y z
N MET A 1 -7.03 6.68 -28.29
CA MET A 1 -6.88 6.18 -26.91
C MET A 1 -7.10 7.36 -25.99
N THR A 2 -8.30 7.46 -25.41
CA THR A 2 -8.65 8.51 -24.46
C THR A 2 -7.97 8.20 -23.13
N THR A 3 -7.04 9.06 -22.71
CA THR A 3 -6.54 9.10 -21.34
C THR A 3 -7.73 9.48 -20.46
N ASP A 4 -8.32 8.47 -19.82
CA ASP A 4 -9.33 8.67 -18.80
C ASP A 4 -8.61 9.25 -17.58
N THR A 5 -8.59 10.58 -17.48
CA THR A 5 -8.12 11.28 -16.29
C THR A 5 -9.16 11.04 -15.20
N ILE A 6 -8.97 9.97 -14.42
CA ILE A 6 -9.76 9.71 -13.22
C ILE A 6 -9.55 10.90 -12.28
N ALA A 7 -10.60 11.71 -12.09
CA ALA A 7 -10.60 12.76 -11.08
C ALA A 7 -10.20 12.15 -9.73
N PRO A 8 -9.31 12.80 -8.94
CA PRO A 8 -8.92 12.27 -7.65
C PRO A 8 -10.19 12.09 -6.82
N ALA A 9 -10.45 10.84 -6.38
CA ALA A 9 -11.58 10.56 -5.51
C ALA A 9 -11.50 11.49 -4.30
N GLN A 10 -12.60 12.19 -4.00
CA GLN A 10 -12.64 13.09 -2.84
C GLN A 10 -12.22 12.35 -1.57
N PRO A 11 -11.55 13.02 -0.62
CA PRO A 11 -11.13 12.39 0.64
C PRO A 11 -12.34 11.76 1.33
N ARG A 12 -12.24 10.47 1.66
CA ARG A 12 -13.29 9.73 2.36
C ARG A 12 -12.99 9.75 3.85
N SER A 13 -13.95 10.18 4.68
CA SER A 13 -13.81 10.15 6.13
C SER A 13 -14.68 9.06 6.75
N TRP A 14 -14.20 8.48 7.84
CA TRP A 14 -14.87 7.38 8.53
C TRP A 14 -14.86 7.63 10.03
N THR A 15 -15.89 7.12 10.70
CA THR A 15 -16.02 7.13 12.17
C THR A 15 -16.23 5.71 12.66
N PHE A 16 -15.53 5.33 13.73
CA PHE A 16 -15.67 4.03 14.40
C PHE A 16 -15.58 4.20 15.92
N LEU A 17 -15.96 3.17 16.68
CA LEU A 17 -15.85 3.18 18.14
C LEU A 17 -14.51 2.58 18.57
N ASP A 18 -13.78 3.31 19.40
CA ASP A 18 -12.54 2.81 20.00
C ASP A 18 -12.82 1.62 20.91
N LYS A 19 -11.98 0.59 20.82
CA LYS A 19 -12.10 -0.65 21.61
C LYS A 19 -11.87 -0.41 23.09
N GLU A 20 -10.98 0.50 23.45
CA GLU A 20 -10.62 0.74 24.84
C GLU A 20 -11.59 1.70 25.52
N SER A 21 -11.74 2.90 25.00
CA SER A 21 -12.61 3.95 25.58
C SER A 21 -14.09 3.77 25.24
N GLY A 22 -14.40 3.19 24.08
CA GLY A 22 -15.75 3.21 23.52
C GLY A 22 -16.15 4.53 22.88
N ASP A 23 -15.25 5.51 22.82
CA ASP A 23 -15.53 6.82 22.24
C ASP A 23 -15.46 6.77 20.70
N PRO A 24 -16.22 7.63 20.00
CA PRO A 24 -16.14 7.73 18.55
C PRO A 24 -14.82 8.41 18.14
N LEU A 25 -14.04 7.72 17.31
CA LEU A 25 -12.86 8.26 16.64
C LEU A 25 -13.13 8.40 15.15
N SER A 26 -12.56 9.45 14.54
CA SER A 26 -12.71 9.72 13.10
C SER A 26 -11.37 9.95 12.42
N PHE A 27 -11.26 9.53 11.16
CA PHE A 27 -10.10 9.80 10.33
C PHE A 27 -10.50 10.03 8.87
N THR A 28 -9.60 10.65 8.11
CA THR A 28 -9.74 10.84 6.67
C THR A 28 -8.74 9.95 5.95
N CYS A 29 -9.22 9.20 4.96
CA CYS A 29 -8.38 8.34 4.13
C CYS A 29 -7.28 9.14 3.42
N MET A 30 -6.11 8.52 3.29
CA MET A 30 -5.08 8.96 2.36
C MET A 30 -5.65 9.03 0.93
N PRO A 31 -5.23 10.02 0.10
CA PRO A 31 -5.55 10.04 -1.32
C PRO A 31 -5.21 8.72 -2.00
N GLY A 32 -6.08 8.23 -2.88
CA GLY A 32 -5.89 6.96 -3.57
C GLY A 32 -6.03 5.70 -2.71
N CYS A 33 -6.49 5.82 -1.45
CA CYS A 33 -6.82 4.66 -0.62
C CYS A 33 -7.88 3.79 -1.30
N VAL A 34 -7.58 2.50 -1.46
CA VAL A 34 -8.49 1.50 -2.04
C VAL A 34 -9.16 0.59 -1.00
N ILE A 35 -8.84 0.77 0.28
CA ILE A 35 -9.51 0.04 1.37
C ILE A 35 -10.95 0.52 1.52
N ARG A 36 -11.85 -0.44 1.70
CA ARG A 36 -13.24 -0.21 2.08
C ARG A 36 -13.36 -0.23 3.59
N HIS A 37 -13.26 0.94 4.21
CA HIS A 37 -13.37 1.10 5.65
C HIS A 37 -14.81 1.00 6.17
N ASP A 38 -15.81 1.11 5.28
CA ASP A 38 -17.22 0.84 5.57
C ASP A 38 -17.50 -0.62 5.94
N ILE A 39 -16.68 -1.56 5.45
CA ILE A 39 -16.83 -3.00 5.73
C ILE A 39 -15.92 -3.45 6.89
N VAL A 40 -15.19 -2.54 7.51
CA VAL A 40 -14.43 -2.86 8.73
C VAL A 40 -15.43 -2.91 9.90
N ASP A 41 -16.23 -3.99 9.92
CA ASP A 41 -17.35 -4.33 10.82
C ASP A 41 -17.88 -3.16 11.66
N ALA A 42 -18.86 -2.43 11.12
CA ALA A 42 -19.47 -1.25 11.75
C ALA A 42 -20.02 -1.51 13.18
N ASP A 43 -20.22 -2.76 13.56
CA ASP A 43 -20.75 -3.17 14.87
C ASP A 43 -19.66 -3.58 15.89
N GLN A 44 -18.38 -3.61 15.49
CA GLN A 44 -17.28 -4.00 16.37
C GLN A 44 -16.41 -2.81 16.73
N LYS A 45 -16.14 -2.64 18.04
CA LYS A 45 -15.12 -1.70 18.49
C LYS A 45 -13.74 -2.14 18.01
N LYS A 46 -12.90 -1.19 17.57
CA LYS A 46 -11.58 -1.47 16.96
C LYS A 46 -10.46 -0.73 17.68
N HIS A 47 -9.26 -1.30 17.68
CA HIS A 47 -8.09 -0.55 18.16
C HIS A 47 -7.67 0.45 17.08
N PRO A 48 -7.25 1.69 17.41
CA PRO A 48 -6.87 2.69 16.41
C PRO A 48 -5.75 2.22 15.47
N ASP A 49 -4.84 1.37 15.95
CA ASP A 49 -3.74 0.81 15.15
C ASP A 49 -4.20 -0.23 14.10
N ASP A 50 -5.41 -0.78 14.22
CA ASP A 50 -5.99 -1.71 13.24
C ASP A 50 -6.52 -0.97 12.00
N ILE A 51 -6.64 0.36 12.09
CA ILE A 51 -7.11 1.21 11.00
C ILE A 51 -5.93 1.57 10.11
N MET A 52 -5.97 1.11 8.85
CA MET A 52 -4.93 1.40 7.86
C MET A 52 -5.53 1.69 6.48
N CYS A 53 -4.93 2.63 5.76
CA CYS A 53 -5.20 2.89 4.34
C CYS A 53 -4.08 2.27 3.51
N TRP A 54 -4.38 1.66 2.36
CA TRP A 54 -3.37 1.30 1.38
C TRP A 54 -3.73 1.69 -0.06
N THR A 55 -2.73 1.80 -0.93
CA THR A 55 -2.92 1.82 -2.39
C THR A 55 -3.03 0.41 -2.94
N ARG A 56 -3.44 0.27 -4.21
CA ARG A 56 -3.21 -0.99 -4.91
C ARG A 56 -1.70 -1.31 -4.93
N PRO A 57 -1.32 -2.59 -4.80
CA PRO A 57 0.05 -3.01 -5.05
C PRO A 57 0.49 -2.65 -6.47
N ASN A 58 1.78 -2.41 -6.64
CA ASN A 58 2.41 -2.08 -7.92
C ASN A 58 2.47 -3.27 -8.92
N GLY A 59 1.96 -4.43 -8.51
CA GLY A 59 1.85 -5.66 -9.27
C GLY A 59 1.74 -6.86 -8.33
N ALA A 60 1.71 -8.05 -8.91
CA ALA A 60 1.89 -9.33 -8.21
C ALA A 60 2.71 -10.27 -9.10
N PRO A 61 3.95 -9.89 -9.47
CA PRO A 61 4.81 -10.76 -10.26
C PRO A 61 5.03 -12.07 -9.51
N ARG A 62 5.10 -13.18 -10.24
CA ARG A 62 5.37 -14.48 -9.66
C ARG A 62 6.60 -15.08 -10.30
N LEU A 63 7.43 -15.73 -9.49
CA LEU A 63 8.57 -16.51 -9.96
C LEU A 63 8.43 -17.95 -9.45
N PRO A 64 8.84 -18.95 -10.25
CA PRO A 64 8.86 -20.33 -9.82
C PRO A 64 10.06 -20.53 -8.88
N VAL A 65 9.77 -20.65 -7.60
CA VAL A 65 10.75 -20.76 -6.53
C VAL A 65 10.70 -22.15 -5.94
N ASP A 66 11.85 -22.80 -5.81
CA ASP A 66 11.94 -24.08 -5.11
C ASP A 66 12.12 -23.85 -3.59
N SER A 67 11.04 -24.07 -2.85
CA SER A 67 11.03 -23.94 -1.38
C SER A 67 11.12 -25.28 -0.66
N ARG A 68 10.83 -26.41 -1.34
CA ARG A 68 10.57 -27.74 -0.73
C ARG A 68 11.01 -28.95 -1.58
N GLY A 69 11.87 -28.73 -2.59
CA GLY A 69 12.26 -29.73 -3.59
C GLY A 69 11.33 -29.77 -4.81
N PHE A 70 10.45 -28.78 -4.98
CA PHE A 70 9.64 -28.56 -6.17
C PHE A 70 9.30 -27.06 -6.34
N PRO A 71 9.24 -26.54 -7.59
CA PRO A 71 8.94 -25.13 -7.83
C PRO A 71 7.49 -24.76 -7.47
N GLU A 72 7.30 -23.68 -6.73
CA GLU A 72 6.03 -23.02 -6.43
C GLU A 72 6.03 -21.58 -6.96
N ASP A 73 4.88 -21.12 -7.46
CA ASP A 73 4.72 -19.73 -7.89
C ASP A 73 4.60 -18.81 -6.67
N VAL A 74 5.67 -18.07 -6.36
CA VAL A 74 5.71 -17.16 -5.21
C VAL A 74 5.63 -15.72 -5.70
N SER A 75 4.84 -14.88 -5.03
CA SER A 75 4.81 -13.44 -5.29
C SER A 75 6.12 -12.82 -4.81
N VAL A 76 6.77 -12.01 -5.65
CA VAL A 76 8.08 -11.42 -5.32
C VAL A 76 8.07 -9.90 -5.52
N LEU A 77 8.81 -9.14 -4.71
CA LEU A 77 9.06 -7.70 -4.94
C LEU A 77 7.79 -6.86 -5.17
N SER A 78 6.71 -7.21 -4.50
CA SER A 78 5.48 -6.42 -4.50
C SER A 78 5.59 -5.29 -3.49
N ALA A 79 5.09 -4.11 -3.85
CA ALA A 79 5.03 -2.98 -2.95
C ALA A 79 3.68 -2.27 -3.02
N HIS A 80 3.24 -1.76 -1.87
CA HIS A 80 2.12 -0.85 -1.78
C HIS A 80 2.45 0.28 -0.80
N ILE A 81 1.70 1.37 -0.91
CA ILE A 81 1.82 2.50 0.01
C ILE A 81 0.77 2.33 1.09
N GLU A 82 1.16 2.47 2.35
CA GLU A 82 0.31 2.34 3.54
C GLU A 82 0.35 3.62 4.38
N VAL A 83 -0.76 3.91 5.08
CA VAL A 83 -0.86 4.89 6.17
C VAL A 83 -1.67 4.28 7.30
N LYS A 84 -1.19 4.41 8.53
CA LYS A 84 -1.95 4.15 9.75
C LYS A 84 -2.32 5.48 10.40
N PRO A 85 -3.50 6.06 10.08
CA PRO A 85 -3.82 7.45 10.40
C PRO A 85 -3.84 7.76 11.90
N LEU A 86 -4.08 6.74 12.73
CA LEU A 86 -4.17 6.87 14.18
C LEU A 86 -3.01 6.18 14.90
N ALA A 87 -1.98 5.74 14.18
CA ALA A 87 -0.82 5.12 14.79
C ALA A 87 -0.10 6.08 15.74
N THR A 88 0.44 5.53 16.83
CA THR A 88 1.21 6.31 17.80
C THR A 88 2.44 6.96 17.12
N SER A 89 3.13 6.21 16.26
CA SER A 89 4.31 6.70 15.55
C SER A 89 3.95 7.70 14.45
N MET A 90 4.76 8.75 14.29
CA MET A 90 4.58 9.68 13.17
C MET A 90 4.99 9.06 11.84
N ALA A 91 5.91 8.09 11.86
CA ALA A 91 6.39 7.41 10.66
C ALA A 91 5.26 6.64 9.96
N ASP A 92 4.41 5.96 10.75
CA ASP A 92 3.29 5.17 10.24
C ASP A 92 2.07 6.04 9.87
N ARG A 93 1.93 7.19 10.53
CA ARG A 93 0.90 8.20 10.21
C ARG A 93 1.13 8.93 8.89
N LEU A 94 2.35 8.87 8.36
CA LEU A 94 2.65 9.38 7.03
C LEU A 94 2.65 8.24 6.00
N PRO A 95 2.29 8.52 4.73
CA PRO A 95 2.35 7.51 3.67
C PRO A 95 3.75 6.90 3.61
N HIS A 96 3.86 5.58 3.76
CA HIS A 96 5.10 4.82 3.72
C HIS A 96 4.95 3.60 2.80
N VAL A 97 6.05 2.97 2.41
CA VAL A 97 6.02 1.81 1.52
C VAL A 97 6.22 0.54 2.35
N ASN A 98 5.33 -0.42 2.16
CA ASN A 98 5.55 -1.80 2.55
C ASN A 98 6.04 -2.56 1.32
N LEU A 99 7.20 -3.20 1.45
CA LEU A 99 7.85 -3.99 0.41
C LEU A 99 7.94 -5.44 0.86
N GLU A 100 7.39 -6.35 0.06
CA GLU A 100 7.49 -7.78 0.26
C GLU A 100 8.74 -8.32 -0.47
N ILE A 101 9.70 -8.84 0.30
CA ILE A 101 10.94 -9.46 -0.17
C ILE A 101 10.87 -10.96 0.18
N VAL A 102 11.38 -11.82 -0.69
CA VAL A 102 11.32 -13.27 -0.48
C VAL A 102 12.72 -13.78 -0.08
N GLU A 103 12.87 -14.27 1.15
CA GLU A 103 14.15 -14.70 1.77
C GLU A 103 14.36 -16.23 1.69
N ASP A 104 15.62 -16.68 1.59
CA ASP A 104 16.04 -18.10 1.52
C ASP A 104 15.37 -18.94 0.41
N GLN A 105 14.96 -18.26 -0.66
CA GLN A 105 14.23 -18.83 -1.78
C GLN A 105 15.07 -18.80 -3.06
N HIS A 106 15.11 -19.92 -3.80
CA HIS A 106 15.96 -20.07 -4.98
C HIS A 106 15.14 -20.41 -6.23
N ILE A 107 15.55 -19.85 -7.37
CA ILE A 107 15.13 -20.31 -8.69
C ILE A 107 16.25 -21.21 -9.21
N VAL A 108 15.92 -22.47 -9.47
CA VAL A 108 16.91 -23.50 -9.83
C VAL A 108 16.75 -23.93 -11.28
N GLY A 109 17.84 -24.41 -11.90
CA GLY A 109 17.80 -25.01 -13.24
C GLY A 109 17.54 -24.01 -14.37
N LEU A 110 17.93 -22.74 -14.23
CA LEU A 110 17.76 -21.74 -15.28
C LEU A 110 18.71 -21.98 -16.46
N ASP A 111 18.13 -22.25 -17.63
CA ASP A 111 18.80 -22.08 -18.92
C ASP A 111 18.86 -20.59 -19.33
N PRO A 112 19.59 -20.22 -20.40
CA PRO A 112 19.73 -18.82 -20.80
C PRO A 112 18.39 -18.11 -21.09
N ASP A 113 17.44 -18.79 -21.73
CA ASP A 113 16.14 -18.20 -22.06
C ASP A 113 15.30 -18.00 -20.78
N SER A 114 15.34 -18.97 -19.87
CA SER A 114 14.68 -18.90 -18.56
C SER A 114 15.29 -17.82 -17.68
N LEU A 115 16.60 -17.66 -17.69
CA LEU A 115 17.28 -16.55 -17.02
C LEU A 115 16.88 -15.20 -17.62
N ALA A 116 16.80 -15.08 -18.95
CA ALA A 116 16.34 -13.87 -19.62
C ALA A 116 14.91 -13.50 -19.19
N MET A 117 14.01 -14.48 -19.08
CA MET A 117 12.66 -14.28 -18.55
C MET A 117 12.67 -13.76 -17.10
N VAL A 118 13.50 -14.33 -16.23
CA VAL A 118 13.65 -13.84 -14.83
C VAL A 118 14.16 -12.41 -14.81
N ILE A 119 15.20 -12.08 -15.59
CA ILE A 119 15.74 -10.72 -15.70
C ILE A 119 14.66 -9.74 -16.13
N ASP A 120 13.88 -10.08 -17.15
CA ASP A 120 12.81 -9.24 -17.66
C ASP A 120 11.71 -9.01 -16.61
N VAL A 121 11.37 -10.04 -15.83
CA VAL A 121 10.43 -9.90 -14.71
C VAL A 121 10.98 -8.92 -13.68
N LEU A 122 12.23 -9.11 -13.23
CA LEU A 122 12.86 -8.25 -12.23
C LEU A 122 13.03 -6.80 -12.72
N ALA A 123 13.37 -6.59 -13.99
CA ALA A 123 13.46 -5.27 -14.59
C ALA A 123 12.11 -4.54 -14.57
N ARG A 124 11.04 -5.23 -14.95
CA ARG A 124 9.67 -4.67 -14.86
C ARG A 124 9.29 -4.33 -13.42
N GLN A 125 9.72 -5.13 -12.45
CA GLN A 125 9.47 -4.84 -11.03
C GLN A 125 10.28 -3.68 -10.49
N LEU A 126 11.54 -3.56 -10.92
CA LEU A 126 12.33 -2.37 -10.60
C LEU A 126 11.64 -1.10 -11.11
N ASP A 127 11.10 -1.13 -12.33
CA ASP A 127 10.33 0.00 -12.86
C ASP A 127 9.03 0.24 -12.08
N ALA A 128 8.37 -0.82 -11.60
CA ALA A 128 7.21 -0.71 -10.71
C ALA A 128 7.57 -0.06 -9.36
N LEU A 129 8.70 -0.41 -8.75
CA LEU A 129 9.19 0.21 -7.52
C LEU A 129 9.54 1.69 -7.73
N ARG A 130 10.15 2.03 -8.87
CA ARG A 130 10.39 3.43 -9.24
C ARG A 130 9.09 4.23 -9.33
N ARG A 131 8.04 3.67 -9.95
CA ARG A 131 6.70 4.28 -9.97
C ARG A 131 6.13 4.43 -8.56
N THR A 132 6.23 3.38 -7.75
CA THR A 132 5.77 3.40 -6.34
C THR A 132 6.45 4.50 -5.54
N ARG A 133 7.76 4.70 -5.72
CA ARG A 133 8.49 5.81 -5.11
C ARG A 133 7.95 7.16 -5.57
N ALA A 134 7.69 7.34 -6.87
CA ALA A 134 7.13 8.59 -7.38
C ALA A 134 5.74 8.87 -6.79
N ASP A 135 4.89 7.85 -6.71
CA ASP A 135 3.59 7.92 -6.06
C ASP A 135 3.71 8.26 -4.57
N LEU A 136 4.67 7.66 -3.85
CA LEU A 136 4.92 7.98 -2.45
C LEU A 136 5.23 9.47 -2.26
N VAL A 137 6.12 10.03 -3.08
CA VAL A 137 6.48 11.45 -3.00
C VAL A 137 5.24 12.32 -3.24
N ARG A 138 4.46 12.01 -4.27
CA ARG A 138 3.23 12.75 -4.60
C ARG A 138 2.20 12.66 -3.48
N LEU A 139 1.90 11.45 -3.01
CA LEU A 139 0.90 11.21 -1.97
C LEU A 139 1.30 11.84 -0.63
N ARG A 140 2.59 11.87 -0.28
CA ARG A 140 3.06 12.59 0.91
C ARG A 140 2.80 14.09 0.78
N ALA A 141 3.06 14.69 -0.37
CA ALA A 141 2.79 16.11 -0.59
C ALA A 141 1.28 16.41 -0.49
N GLU A 142 0.44 15.60 -1.13
CA GLU A 142 -1.03 15.73 -1.05
C GLU A 142 -1.52 15.55 0.40
N HIS A 143 -1.04 14.53 1.09
CA HIS A 143 -1.45 14.22 2.47
C HIS A 143 -1.03 15.30 3.46
N LEU A 144 0.18 15.84 3.33
CA LEU A 144 0.60 17.00 4.14
C LEU A 144 -0.27 18.23 3.88
N GLY A 145 -0.70 18.44 2.62
CA GLY A 145 -1.66 19.48 2.28
C GLY A 145 -3.02 19.30 2.94
N GLN A 146 -3.47 18.07 3.17
CA GLN A 146 -4.70 17.76 3.90
C GLN A 146 -4.57 17.95 5.42
N LEU A 147 -3.39 17.71 5.98
CA LEU A 147 -3.12 17.89 7.42
C LEU A 147 -2.93 19.35 7.80
N ALA A 148 -2.57 20.22 6.86
CA ALA A 148 -2.56 21.66 7.10
C ALA A 148 -4.01 22.12 7.28
N PRO A 149 -4.41 22.62 8.47
CA PRO A 149 -5.78 23.08 8.67
C PRO A 149 -6.07 24.19 7.66
N GLU A 150 -7.28 24.20 7.09
CA GLU A 150 -7.77 25.40 6.40
C GLU A 150 -7.53 26.57 7.34
N GLY A 151 -6.62 27.46 6.93
CA GLY A 151 -6.34 28.67 7.66
C GLY A 151 -7.67 29.36 7.95
N VAL A 152 -7.88 29.62 9.24
CA VAL A 152 -8.52 30.82 9.77
C VAL A 152 -8.58 31.89 8.68
N ARG A 153 -9.70 31.96 7.95
CA ARG A 153 -10.04 33.15 7.17
C ARG A 153 -10.58 34.16 8.18
N ARG A 154 -9.70 35.07 8.62
CA ARG A 154 -10.12 36.36 9.17
C ARG A 154 -9.92 37.41 8.10
#